data_AF-K1T8C6-F1
#
_entry.id   AF-K1T8C6-F1
#
_cell.length_a   1.000
_cell.length_b   1.000
_cell.length_c   1.000
_cell.angle_alpha   90.00
_cell.angle_beta   90.00
_cell.angle_gamma   90.00
#
_symmetry.space_group_name_H-M   'P 1'
#
loop_
_entity.id
_entity.type
_entity.pdbx_description
1 polymer ?
#
loop_
_entity_poly.entity_id
_entity_poly.type
_entity_poly.pdbx_seq_one_letter_code
_entity_poly.pdbx_strand_id
1 'polypeptide(L)'
;MVIGITALFKDMLVKKSILKREMPLLLIISVLLIFLAGDILWFGGIIKKNNIFLFENGSTMVGNVNRIDGILLLVLFVGFIAWTVSYALKERTEEDGTDEVIMLSKRKSAIFIVGGAIAIAVGGQVVVDSAKSLALAAGMSETLVGLTIVAMGTSLPELVT
;
A
#
# COMPACT_ATOMS: atom_id res chain seq x y z
N MET A 1 -7.95 4.29 7.60
CA MET A 1 -8.27 3.99 9.02
C MET A 1 -7.06 4.23 9.92
N VAL A 2 -5.94 3.55 9.69
CA VAL A 2 -4.70 3.66 10.51
C VAL A 2 -4.29 5.11 10.78
N ILE A 3 -4.04 5.91 9.74
CA ILE A 3 -3.64 7.33 9.87
C ILE A 3 -4.70 8.19 10.58
N GLY A 4 -5.98 7.85 10.41
CA GLY A 4 -7.09 8.57 11.05
C GLY A 4 -7.18 8.30 12.55
N ILE A 5 -6.94 7.04 12.95
CA ILE A 5 -6.90 6.65 14.36
C ILE A 5 -5.63 7.19 15.01
N THR A 6 -4.45 7.07 14.37
CA THR A 6 -3.20 7.56 14.97
C THR A 6 -3.19 9.08 15.17
N ALA A 7 -3.77 9.84 14.23
CA ALA A 7 -3.92 11.30 14.38
C ALA A 7 -4.82 11.72 15.56
N LEU A 8 -5.77 10.89 15.99
CA LEU A 8 -6.60 11.19 17.17
C LEU A 8 -5.84 11.02 18.49
N PHE A 9 -4.89 10.08 18.56
CA PHE A 9 -4.12 9.79 19.77
C PHE A 9 -2.83 10.59 19.87
N LYS A 10 -2.22 10.95 18.74
CA LYS A 10 -0.98 11.72 18.69
C LYS A 10 -0.98 12.64 17.48
N ASP A 11 -0.84 13.95 17.73
CA ASP A 11 -0.60 14.92 16.67
C ASP A 11 0.71 14.56 15.96
N MET A 12 0.58 13.95 14.77
CA MET A 12 1.72 13.71 13.92
C MET A 12 2.10 15.02 13.23
N LEU A 13 3.18 15.65 13.69
CA LEU A 13 3.85 16.72 12.95
C LEU A 13 4.53 16.11 11.72
N VAL A 14 3.77 15.93 10.63
CA VAL A 14 4.31 15.45 9.36
C VAL A 14 5.28 16.49 8.81
N LYS A 15 6.55 16.09 8.59
CA LYS A 15 7.55 16.95 7.94
C LYS A 15 7.00 17.42 6.59
N LYS A 16 6.94 18.74 6.39
CA LYS A 16 6.38 19.36 5.18
C LYS A 16 7.07 18.89 3.88
N SER A 17 8.31 18.39 3.95
CA SER A 17 9.05 17.82 2.82
C SER A 17 8.46 16.51 2.29
N ILE A 18 7.96 15.65 3.18
CA ILE A 18 7.34 14.36 2.84
C ILE A 18 5.93 14.59 2.31
N LEU A 19 5.15 15.42 3.01
CA LEU A 19 3.76 15.72 2.64
C LEU A 19 3.65 16.35 1.25
N LYS A 20 4.56 17.26 0.87
CA LYS A 20 4.55 17.89 -0.45
C LYS A 20 4.99 16.98 -1.60
N ARG A 21 5.59 15.82 -1.30
CA ARG A 21 6.17 14.93 -2.32
C ARG A 21 5.33 13.67 -2.52
N GLU A 22 4.89 13.03 -1.44
CA GLU A 22 4.17 11.76 -1.51
C GLU A 22 2.68 11.95 -1.82
N MET A 23 2.05 12.98 -1.27
CA MET A 23 0.62 13.27 -1.52
C MET A 23 0.30 13.53 -3.00
N PRO A 24 1.02 14.40 -3.74
CA PRO A 24 0.71 14.62 -5.16
C PRO A 24 1.02 13.38 -6.00
N LEU A 25 2.05 12.61 -5.68
CA LEU A 25 2.42 11.41 -6.42
C LEU A 25 1.36 10.31 -6.25
N LEU A 26 0.87 10.07 -5.03
CA LEU A 26 -0.24 9.13 -4.78
C LEU A 26 -1.53 9.57 -5.48
N LEU A 27 -1.80 10.87 -5.53
CA LEU A 27 -2.94 11.41 -6.26
C LEU A 27 -2.79 11.16 -7.77
N ILE A 28 -1.61 11.39 -8.35
CA ILE A 28 -1.31 11.10 -9.75
C ILE A 28 -1.49 9.61 -10.06
N ILE A 29 -0.98 8.71 -9.20
CA ILE A 29 -1.15 7.26 -9.37
C ILE A 29 -2.63 6.88 -9.32
N SER A 30 -3.39 7.44 -8.37
CA SER A 30 -4.82 7.16 -8.23
C SER A 30 -5.60 7.61 -9.45
N VAL A 31 -5.29 8.81 -9.98
CA VAL A 31 -5.89 9.34 -11.20
C VAL A 31 -5.49 8.50 -12.43
N LEU A 32 -4.21 8.09 -12.51
CA LEU A 32 -3.71 7.20 -13.56
C LEU A 32 -4.44 5.84 -13.54
N LEU A 33 -4.69 5.29 -12.35
CA LEU A 33 -5.41 4.03 -12.18
C LEU A 33 -6.87 4.17 -12.60
N ILE A 34 -7.54 5.27 -12.22
CA ILE A 34 -8.90 5.57 -12.69
C ILE A 34 -8.95 5.68 -14.22
N PHE A 35 -7.94 6.29 -14.83
CA PHE A 35 -7.84 6.43 -16.28
C PHE A 35 -7.61 5.08 -16.98
N LEU A 36 -6.71 4.26 -16.44
CA LEU A 36 -6.41 2.91 -16.94
C LEU A 36 -7.62 1.96 -16.78
N ALA A 37 -8.32 2.04 -15.65
CA ALA A 37 -9.55 1.26 -15.41
C ALA A 37 -10.75 1.82 -16.19
N GLY A 38 -10.74 3.11 -16.49
CA GLY A 38 -11.79 3.85 -17.18
C GLY A 38 -11.70 3.79 -18.70
N ASP A 39 -10.77 3.01 -19.27
CA ASP A 39 -10.52 2.90 -20.72
C ASP A 39 -11.83 2.66 -21.51
N ILE A 40 -12.70 1.78 -21.00
CA ILE A 40 -13.97 1.47 -21.65
C ILE A 40 -14.98 2.63 -21.62
N LEU A 41 -14.94 3.48 -20.57
CA LEU A 41 -15.94 4.53 -20.30
C LEU A 41 -15.53 5.90 -20.86
N TRP A 42 -14.22 6.14 -20.97
CA TRP A 42 -13.65 7.43 -21.37
C TRP A 42 -13.03 7.41 -22.79
N PHE A 43 -12.45 6.29 -23.24
CA PHE A 43 -11.75 6.19 -24.53
C PHE A 43 -12.57 5.61 -25.68
N GLY A 44 -13.65 4.86 -25.39
CA GLY A 44 -14.54 4.32 -26.42
C GLY A 44 -15.25 5.37 -27.29
N GLY A 45 -15.29 6.64 -26.86
CA GLY A 45 -15.97 7.73 -27.58
C GLY A 45 -15.09 8.66 -28.41
N ILE A 46 -13.79 8.79 -28.14
CA ILE A 46 -13.00 9.94 -28.67
C ILE A 46 -11.76 9.56 -29.49
N ILE A 47 -11.06 8.45 -29.22
CA ILE A 47 -9.75 8.19 -29.87
C ILE A 47 -9.75 6.87 -30.64
N LYS A 48 -10.38 6.91 -31.82
CA LYS A 48 -10.23 5.87 -32.85
C LYS A 48 -9.32 6.38 -33.98
N LYS A 49 -8.03 6.60 -33.69
CA LYS A 49 -6.99 6.71 -34.73
C LYS A 49 -5.60 6.78 -34.09
N ASN A 50 -4.79 5.77 -34.38
CA ASN A 50 -3.32 5.73 -34.26
C ASN A 50 -2.75 5.14 -32.95
N ASN A 51 -2.61 3.81 -33.01
CA ASN A 51 -1.42 3.03 -32.65
C ASN A 51 -0.82 3.20 -31.24
N ILE A 52 -1.28 2.35 -30.30
CA ILE A 52 -0.45 1.38 -29.53
C ILE A 52 -1.34 0.52 -28.60
N PHE A 53 -2.59 0.93 -28.37
CA PHE A 53 -3.60 0.21 -27.59
C PHE A 53 -4.70 -0.32 -28.52
N LEU A 54 -4.43 -1.43 -29.23
CA LEU A 54 -5.48 -2.19 -29.90
C LEU A 54 -6.10 -3.16 -28.89
N PHE A 55 -7.12 -2.66 -28.20
CA PHE A 55 -8.15 -3.47 -27.58
C PHE A 55 -8.92 -4.21 -28.68
N GLU A 56 -8.50 -5.45 -28.94
CA GLU A 56 -9.23 -6.38 -29.78
C GLU A 56 -10.32 -7.05 -28.94
N ASN A 57 -11.55 -6.94 -29.44
CA ASN A 57 -12.79 -7.62 -29.02
C ASN A 57 -13.68 -6.86 -28.05
N GLY A 58 -14.62 -6.12 -28.64
CA GLY A 58 -15.81 -5.57 -28.02
C GLY A 58 -16.63 -6.60 -27.25
N SER A 59 -16.33 -6.69 -25.96
CA SER A 59 -17.17 -7.28 -24.92
C SER A 59 -17.34 -6.21 -23.86
N THR A 60 -18.57 -5.77 -23.64
CA THR A 60 -18.97 -4.82 -22.61
C THR A 60 -18.78 -5.43 -21.21
N MET A 61 -17.53 -5.56 -20.77
CA MET A 61 -17.21 -5.92 -19.39
C MET A 61 -16.31 -4.83 -18.82
N VAL A 62 -16.93 -3.97 -18.02
CA VAL A 62 -16.24 -3.00 -17.17
C VAL A 62 -15.29 -3.79 -16.26
N GLY A 63 -13.99 -3.52 -16.31
CA GLY A 63 -13.04 -4.00 -15.29
C GLY A 63 -12.17 -5.20 -15.64
N ASN A 64 -11.68 -5.34 -16.88
CA ASN A 64 -10.65 -6.34 -17.19
C ASN A 64 -9.25 -5.71 -17.12
N VAL A 65 -8.54 -5.91 -16.01
CA VAL A 65 -7.14 -5.47 -15.84
C VAL A 65 -6.25 -6.39 -16.67
N ASN A 66 -5.66 -5.87 -17.75
CA ASN A 66 -4.82 -6.65 -18.65
C ASN A 66 -3.44 -6.90 -18.01
N ARG A 67 -2.73 -7.94 -18.45
CA ARG A 67 -1.35 -8.22 -18.02
C ARG A 67 -0.41 -7.04 -18.28
N ILE A 68 -0.67 -6.28 -19.35
CA ILE A 68 0.06 -5.06 -19.70
C ILE A 68 -0.15 -3.98 -18.63
N ASP A 69 -1.37 -3.79 -18.16
CA ASP A 69 -1.71 -2.84 -17.09
C ASP A 69 -1.03 -3.22 -15.78
N GLY A 70 -1.00 -4.51 -15.47
CA GLY A 70 -0.27 -5.05 -14.32
C GLY A 70 1.25 -4.81 -14.41
N ILE A 71 1.85 -5.01 -15.59
CA ILE A 71 3.28 -4.72 -15.81
C ILE A 71 3.56 -3.22 -15.68
N LEU A 72 2.70 -2.36 -16.23
CA LEU A 72 2.80 -0.91 -16.11
C LEU A 72 2.78 -0.46 -14.63
N LEU A 73 1.81 -0.97 -13.85
CA LEU A 73 1.71 -0.69 -12.42
C LEU A 73 2.92 -1.19 -11.65
N LEU A 74 3.45 -2.37 -12.00
CA LEU A 74 4.64 -2.94 -11.36
C LEU A 74 5.89 -2.11 -11.63
N VAL A 75 6.12 -1.68 -12.88
CA VAL A 75 7.24 -0.80 -13.24
C VAL A 75 7.15 0.53 -12.50
N LEU A 76 5.95 1.12 -12.45
CA LEU A 76 5.71 2.35 -11.72
C LEU A 76 5.99 2.18 -10.21
N PHE A 77 5.53 1.08 -9.63
CA PHE A 77 5.74 0.77 -8.22
C PHE A 77 7.23 0.61 -7.88
N VAL A 78 7.97 -0.16 -8.69
CA VAL A 78 9.42 -0.32 -8.52
C VAL A 78 10.14 1.01 -8.69
N GLY A 79 9.76 1.82 -9.69
CA GLY A 79 10.30 3.16 -9.88
C GLY A 79 10.06 4.09 -8.69
N PHE A 80 8.86 4.03 -8.11
CA PHE A 80 8.51 4.77 -6.89
C PHE A 80 9.38 4.36 -5.69
N ILE A 81 9.57 3.05 -5.47
CA ILE A 81 10.44 2.56 -4.39
C ILE A 81 11.88 3.00 -4.61
N ALA A 82 12.42 2.84 -5.82
CA ALA A 82 13.80 3.22 -6.13
C ALA A 82 14.01 4.73 -5.94
N TRP A 83 13.06 5.56 -6.37
CA TRP A 83 13.10 7.01 -6.18
C TRP A 83 13.03 7.40 -4.70
N THR A 84 12.11 6.79 -3.95
CA THR A 84 11.95 7.02 -2.50
C THR A 84 13.21 6.64 -1.72
N VAL A 85 13.80 5.47 -2.01
CA VAL A 85 15.04 5.02 -1.38
C VAL A 85 16.22 5.91 -1.76
N SER A 86 16.36 6.25 -3.04
CA SER A 86 17.46 7.13 -3.51
C SER A 86 17.37 8.52 -2.89
N TYR A 87 16.14 9.03 -2.74
CA TYR A 87 15.91 10.30 -2.07
C TYR A 87 16.27 10.22 -0.58
N ALA A 88 15.82 9.18 0.12
CA ALA A 88 16.12 8.98 1.53
C ALA A 88 17.62 8.80 1.80
N LEU A 89 18.35 8.14 0.89
CA LEU A 89 19.81 8.00 0.97
C LEU A 89 20.53 9.33 0.74
N LYS A 90 20.01 10.18 -0.17
CA LYS A 90 20.59 11.49 -0.43
C LYS A 90 20.39 12.45 0.76
N GLU A 91 19.22 12.43 1.38
CA GLU A 91 18.93 13.23 2.59
C GLU A 91 19.81 12.81 3.79
N ARG A 92 20.09 11.51 3.95
CA ARG A 92 21.06 11.00 4.95
C ARG A 92 22.51 11.40 4.70
N THR A 93 22.87 11.74 3.47
CA THR A 93 24.24 12.13 3.11
C THR A 93 24.48 13.63 3.32
N GLU A 94 23.41 14.44 3.40
CA GLU A 94 23.47 15.88 3.62
C GLU A 94 23.32 16.27 5.12
N GLU A 95 22.76 15.41 5.98
CA GLU A 95 22.79 15.55 7.45
C GLU A 95 23.99 14.77 8.03
N ASP A 96 25.13 15.45 8.17
CA ASP A 96 26.37 14.92 8.75
C ASP A 96 26.17 14.51 10.23
N GLY A 97 26.29 13.21 10.51
CA GLY A 97 27.31 12.74 11.45
C GLY A 97 27.11 12.79 12.97
N THR A 98 25.96 13.11 13.56
CA THR A 98 25.85 13.12 15.04
C THR A 98 24.53 12.61 15.60
N ASP A 99 24.20 11.35 15.34
CA ASP A 99 23.45 10.58 16.34
C ASP A 99 24.32 9.39 16.70
N GLU A 100 24.84 9.36 17.93
CA GLU A 100 25.40 8.15 18.52
C GLU A 100 24.27 7.12 18.61
N VAL A 101 24.03 6.42 17.50
CA VAL A 101 23.16 5.25 17.49
C VAL A 101 23.87 4.25 18.37
N ILE A 102 23.33 3.98 19.55
CA ILE A 102 23.80 2.92 20.44
C ILE A 102 23.95 1.67 19.58
N MET A 103 25.20 1.30 19.26
CA MET A 103 25.51 0.22 18.32
C MET A 103 25.19 -1.11 19.00
N LEU A 104 23.91 -1.49 18.98
CA LEU A 104 23.58 -2.90 19.13
C LEU A 104 24.23 -3.63 17.94
N SER A 105 24.95 -4.71 18.25
CA SER A 105 25.59 -5.57 17.25
C SER A 105 24.62 -5.83 16.11
N LYS A 106 25.06 -5.60 14.86
CA LYS A 106 24.24 -5.75 13.63
C LYS A 106 23.42 -7.04 13.60
N ARG A 107 23.96 -8.12 14.22
CA ARG A 107 23.29 -9.41 14.37
C ARG A 107 22.12 -9.38 15.35
N LYS A 108 22.25 -8.73 16.50
CA LYS A 108 21.17 -8.62 17.50
C LYS A 108 20.01 -7.80 16.95
N SER A 109 20.29 -6.67 16.31
CA SER A 109 19.26 -5.83 15.69
C SER A 109 18.54 -6.57 14.56
N ALA A 110 19.26 -7.30 13.71
CA ALA A 110 18.65 -8.12 12.67
C ALA A 110 17.72 -9.22 13.25
N ILE A 111 18.15 -9.89 14.32
CA ILE A 111 17.33 -10.92 15.00
C ILE A 111 16.06 -10.29 15.60
N PHE A 112 16.16 -9.14 16.26
CA PHE A 112 14.99 -8.46 16.82
C PHE A 112 14.02 -7.96 15.74
N ILE A 113 14.53 -7.43 14.62
CA ILE A 113 13.68 -6.99 13.49
C ILE A 113 12.93 -8.18 12.91
N VAL A 114 13.63 -9.27 12.57
CA VAL A 114 13.03 -10.44 11.96
C VAL A 114 12.08 -11.14 12.94
N GLY A 115 12.51 -11.31 14.18
CA GLY A 115 11.70 -11.92 15.23
C GLY A 115 10.44 -11.13 15.54
N GLY A 116 10.55 -9.80 15.65
CA GLY A 116 9.42 -8.89 15.85
C GLY A 116 8.45 -8.92 14.67
N ALA A 117 8.95 -8.86 13.43
CA ALA A 117 8.11 -8.94 12.23
C ALA A 117 7.32 -10.26 12.17
N ILE A 118 7.96 -11.40 12.44
CA ILE A 118 7.29 -12.70 12.48
C ILE A 118 6.26 -12.74 13.62
N ALA A 119 6.62 -12.27 14.82
CA ALA A 119 5.74 -12.29 15.98
C ALA A 119 4.47 -11.46 15.73
N ILE A 120 4.60 -10.28 15.13
CA ILE A 120 3.46 -9.41 14.78
C ILE A 120 2.64 -10.05 13.65
N ALA A 121 3.26 -10.59 12.61
CA ALA A 121 2.54 -11.22 11.51
C ALA A 121 1.71 -12.44 11.97
N VAL A 122 2.32 -13.31 12.77
CA VAL A 122 1.64 -14.50 13.32
C VAL A 122 0.60 -14.08 14.36
N GLY A 123 0.93 -13.15 15.25
CA GLY A 123 -0.02 -12.64 16.25
C GLY A 123 -1.26 -12.02 15.59
N GLY A 124 -1.06 -11.23 14.54
CA GLY A 124 -2.14 -10.67 13.73
C GLY A 124 -3.02 -11.76 13.13
N GLN A 125 -2.44 -12.75 12.45
CA GLN A 125 -3.20 -13.86 11.84
C GLN A 125 -4.02 -14.64 12.88
N VAL A 126 -3.44 -15.00 14.02
CA VAL A 126 -4.13 -15.72 15.09
C VAL A 126 -5.33 -14.94 15.63
N VAL A 127 -5.19 -13.63 15.81
CA VAL A 127 -6.29 -12.75 16.24
C VAL A 127 -7.41 -12.72 15.19
N VAL A 128 -7.07 -12.59 13.91
CA VAL A 128 -8.04 -12.53 12.80
C VAL A 128 -8.80 -13.85 12.66
N ASP A 129 -8.10 -14.98 12.73
CA ASP A 129 -8.71 -16.30 12.62
C ASP A 129 -9.64 -16.59 13.80
N SER A 130 -9.23 -16.25 15.02
CA SER A 130 -10.05 -16.40 16.22
C SER A 130 -11.29 -15.51 16.17
N ALA A 131 -11.14 -14.25 15.74
CA ALA A 131 -12.26 -13.32 15.57
C ALA A 131 -13.24 -13.78 14.48
N LYS A 132 -12.73 -14.32 13.36
CA LYS A 132 -13.54 -14.92 12.30
C LYS A 132 -14.35 -16.11 12.81
N SER A 133 -13.74 -17.03 13.54
CA SER A 133 -14.44 -18.19 14.11
C SER A 133 -15.55 -17.79 15.08
N LEU A 134 -15.31 -16.80 15.94
CA LEU A 134 -16.33 -16.26 16.86
C LEU A 134 -17.48 -15.59 16.10
N ALA A 135 -17.17 -14.80 15.07
CA ALA A 135 -18.18 -14.11 14.26
C ALA A 135 -19.07 -15.08 13.48
N LEU A 136 -18.49 -16.13 12.90
CA LEU A 136 -19.22 -17.18 12.21
C LEU A 136 -20.09 -17.98 13.19
N ALA A 137 -19.57 -18.31 14.37
CA ALA A 137 -20.35 -18.96 15.43
C ALA A 137 -21.49 -18.08 15.96
N ALA A 138 -21.33 -16.75 15.91
CA ALA A 138 -22.38 -15.78 16.25
C ALA A 138 -23.42 -15.58 15.14
N GLY A 139 -23.31 -16.30 14.01
CA GLY A 139 -24.27 -16.26 12.90
C GLY A 139 -24.03 -15.14 11.88
N MET A 140 -22.86 -14.49 11.88
CA MET A 140 -22.51 -13.52 10.84
C MET A 140 -22.23 -14.22 9.50
N SER A 141 -22.60 -13.57 8.39
CA SER A 141 -22.30 -14.09 7.05
C SER A 141 -20.82 -13.97 6.71
N GLU A 142 -20.29 -14.91 5.94
CA GLU A 142 -18.89 -14.90 5.49
C GLU A 142 -18.51 -13.60 4.77
N THR A 143 -19.42 -13.04 3.98
CA THR A 143 -19.23 -11.77 3.27
C THR A 143 -19.03 -10.60 4.23
N LEU A 144 -19.83 -10.54 5.30
CA LEU A 144 -19.72 -9.48 6.30
C LEU A 144 -18.40 -9.60 7.05
N VAL A 145 -18.02 -10.83 7.43
CA VAL A 145 -16.74 -11.12 8.10
C VAL A 145 -15.55 -10.77 7.21
N GLY A 146 -15.59 -11.12 5.92
CA GLY A 146 -14.53 -10.79 4.96
C GLY A 146 -14.37 -9.28 4.73
N LEU A 147 -15.49 -8.56 4.59
CA LEU A 147 -15.46 -7.11 4.34
C LEU A 147 -15.02 -6.31 5.58
N THR A 148 -15.22 -6.84 6.79
CA THR A 148 -14.98 -6.10 8.04
C THR A 148 -13.81 -6.65 8.83
N ILE A 149 -13.97 -7.83 9.44
CA ILE A 149 -13.01 -8.44 10.38
C ILE A 149 -11.69 -8.76 9.67
N VAL A 150 -11.75 -9.37 8.48
CA VAL A 150 -10.53 -9.70 7.72
C VAL A 150 -9.84 -8.43 7.24
N ALA A 151 -10.60 -7.48 6.66
CA ALA A 151 -10.05 -6.20 6.19
C ALA A 151 -9.39 -5.37 7.31
N MET A 152 -10.01 -5.28 8.48
CA MET A 152 -9.40 -4.64 9.66
C MET A 152 -8.20 -5.44 10.18
N GLY A 153 -8.34 -6.76 10.20
CA GLY A 153 -7.34 -7.69 10.68
C GLY A 153 -6.01 -7.64 9.95
N THR A 154 -6.05 -7.51 8.62
CA THR A 154 -4.85 -7.36 7.78
C THR A 154 -4.11 -6.04 7.98
N SER A 155 -4.73 -5.05 8.64
CA SER A 155 -4.09 -3.79 9.02
C SER A 155 -3.69 -3.71 10.50
N LEU A 156 -3.91 -4.79 11.26
CA LEU A 156 -3.60 -4.87 12.68
C LEU A 156 -2.08 -4.80 12.96
N PRO A 157 -1.21 -5.51 12.21
CA PRO A 157 0.24 -5.38 12.35
C PRO A 157 0.75 -3.93 12.24
N GLU A 158 0.19 -3.18 11.28
CA GLU A 158 0.57 -1.81 10.97
C GLU A 158 -0.01 -0.79 11.96
N LEU A 159 -1.10 -1.12 12.65
CA LEU A 159 -1.68 -0.27 13.71
C LEU A 159 -0.85 -0.28 14.99
N VAL A 160 -0.19 -1.41 15.27
CA VAL A 160 0.52 -1.67 16.52
C VAL A 160 2.01 -1.29 16.42
N THR A 161 2.54 -1.17 15.20
CA THR A 161 3.92 -0.71 14.93
C THR A 161 3.99 0.80 14.85
#